data_AF-A0A1J1HNI3-F1
#
_entry.id   AF-A0A1J1HNI3-F1
#
_cell.length_a   1.000
_cell.length_b   1.000
_cell.length_c   1.000
_cell.angle_alpha   90.00
_cell.angle_beta   90.00
_cell.angle_gamma   90.00
#
_symmetry.space_group_name_H-M   'P 1'
#
loop_
_entity.id
_entity.type
_entity.pdbx_description
1 polymer ?
#
loop_
_entity_poly.entity_id
_entity_poly.type
_entity_poly.pdbx_seq_one_letter_code
_entity_poly.pdbx_strand_id
1 'polypeptide(L)'
;MNTIISSEDLERIFVNNEKFADRFRSVAFALEEDGTLLLSTIQSVFNKSESLNFRDPISGKIFPCDFSESRFHPPENGWSSEVIYVSINRKRKRDTCMENVPEPNVSRHLPQPKKTFFPRESVQVGWNNIGRKWSPGCGFVNTYNTCYLNSALQALFHIPALSNWLIADKDNCNQDGQICIICAMSQTLISSQRQQHSMIPSLIINRLQTICPHFITGRQEDAQEFIQYLVEQMEKAYLNRSKAIVNLKELDHYSKETTPLSQILGGYICSTVTCLACKHESITFQYFKDLQLDITRASTLDEALTGYFSRENLEKCGYECESCKRKVSATKRFSLERAPVVLCIQLKRFNVMGGKLDKQIQISQNMDLQKHLAKSCDPTQSCYYRLVSLVTHLGGSASGGHYTAIGLTPYGNYYEFDDSCVYQISTESDLCTNAYLLFYELLTKQKNKATHQGSSYEEVPCEIFEISDNEEVPCEISDDGSDHCNKNAADNPSSTTSAPIWQSEKFLELRNFSRDLNNSWV
;
A
#
# COMPACT_ATOMS: atom_id res chain seq x y z
N MET A 1 0.13 49.00 -10.39
CA MET A 1 0.33 47.98 -9.33
C MET A 1 0.12 46.64 -10.00
N ASN A 2 1.21 45.99 -10.40
CA ASN A 2 1.16 44.79 -11.23
C ASN A 2 1.02 43.57 -10.33
N THR A 3 -0.12 42.88 -10.41
CA THR A 3 -0.24 41.54 -9.83
C THR A 3 0.05 40.54 -10.95
N ILE A 4 1.33 40.28 -11.20
CA ILE A 4 1.76 39.12 -11.97
C ILE A 4 1.54 37.93 -11.05
N ILE A 5 0.52 37.12 -11.31
CA ILE A 5 0.37 35.82 -10.64
C ILE A 5 1.55 34.97 -11.13
N SER A 6 2.44 34.60 -10.22
CA SER A 6 3.59 33.74 -10.53
C SER A 6 3.12 32.33 -10.90
N SER A 7 3.91 31.56 -11.65
CA SER A 7 3.55 30.17 -11.97
C SER A 7 3.40 29.29 -10.73
N GLU A 8 4.06 29.64 -9.62
CA GLU A 8 3.93 28.96 -8.33
C GLU A 8 2.58 29.22 -7.64
N ASP A 9 1.95 30.37 -7.88
CA ASP A 9 0.63 30.67 -7.34
C ASP A 9 -0.50 30.01 -8.15
N LEU A 10 -0.26 29.69 -9.42
CA LEU A 10 -1.16 28.87 -10.24
C LEU A 10 -1.16 27.40 -9.78
N GLU A 11 -0.01 26.82 -9.44
CA GLU A 11 0.05 25.44 -8.93
C GLU A 11 -0.67 25.28 -7.59
N ARG A 12 -0.63 26.28 -6.70
CA ARG A 12 -1.36 26.25 -5.41
C ARG A 12 -2.88 26.18 -5.55
N ILE A 13 -3.44 26.68 -6.65
CA ILE A 13 -4.89 26.59 -6.93
C ILE A 13 -5.27 25.18 -7.42
N PHE A 14 -4.32 24.43 -7.99
CA PHE A 14 -4.57 23.10 -8.57
C PHE A 14 -4.25 21.90 -7.66
N VAL A 15 -3.55 22.08 -6.54
CA VAL A 15 -3.01 20.94 -5.77
C VAL A 15 -3.98 20.26 -4.80
N ASN A 16 -5.19 20.76 -4.53
CA ASN A 16 -6.05 20.15 -3.49
C ASN A 16 -7.50 19.86 -3.89
N ASN A 17 -7.76 19.20 -5.03
CA ASN A 17 -8.98 18.41 -5.21
C ASN A 17 -8.99 17.61 -6.53
N GLU A 18 -8.84 16.29 -6.47
CA GLU A 18 -9.11 15.42 -7.64
C GLU A 18 -10.60 15.41 -8.07
N LYS A 19 -11.51 15.99 -7.27
CA LYS A 19 -12.90 16.26 -7.67
C LYS A 19 -13.10 17.60 -8.40
N PHE A 20 -12.08 18.45 -8.50
CA PHE A 20 -12.19 19.79 -9.10
C PHE A 20 -11.82 19.84 -10.59
N ALA A 21 -11.05 18.88 -11.11
CA ALA A 21 -10.61 18.84 -12.51
C ALA A 21 -11.77 18.69 -13.52
N ASP A 22 -12.86 18.02 -13.15
CA ASP A 22 -14.03 17.85 -14.02
C ASP A 22 -15.01 19.05 -14.01
N ARG A 23 -14.79 20.06 -13.15
CA ARG A 23 -15.75 21.15 -12.93
C ARG A 23 -15.36 22.51 -13.50
N PHE A 24 -14.10 22.79 -13.80
CA PHE A 24 -13.72 24.06 -14.44
C PHE A 24 -13.61 23.91 -15.96
N ARG A 25 -14.72 24.25 -16.64
CA ARG A 25 -14.79 24.44 -18.11
C ARG A 25 -14.33 25.84 -18.56
N SER A 26 -13.58 26.56 -17.72
CA SER A 26 -13.18 27.93 -17.97
C SER A 26 -11.94 28.33 -17.17
N VAL A 27 -10.88 28.81 -17.84
CA VAL A 27 -9.68 29.39 -17.22
C VAL A 27 -9.68 30.90 -17.44
N ALA A 28 -9.33 31.66 -16.40
CA ALA A 28 -9.29 33.13 -16.42
C ALA A 28 -7.92 33.63 -16.88
N PHE A 29 -7.88 34.60 -17.79
CA PHE A 29 -6.66 35.24 -18.26
C PHE A 29 -6.75 36.76 -18.12
N ALA A 30 -5.66 37.39 -17.66
CA ALA A 30 -5.53 38.83 -17.57
C ALA A 30 -5.22 39.44 -18.95
N LEU A 31 -5.77 40.62 -19.22
CA LEU A 31 -5.52 41.38 -20.45
C LEU A 31 -4.28 42.28 -20.32
N GLU A 32 -3.67 42.60 -21.46
CA GLU A 32 -2.64 43.65 -21.54
C GLU A 32 -3.27 45.06 -21.38
N GLU A 33 -2.44 46.09 -21.19
CA GLU A 33 -2.90 47.48 -20.96
C GLU A 33 -3.75 48.04 -22.11
N ASP A 34 -3.58 47.52 -23.34
CA ASP A 34 -4.38 47.88 -24.52
C ASP A 34 -5.66 47.03 -24.69
N GLY A 35 -5.95 46.15 -23.72
CA GLY A 35 -7.11 45.26 -23.73
C GLY A 35 -6.95 44.02 -24.60
N THR A 36 -5.76 43.74 -25.14
CA THR A 36 -5.48 42.54 -25.94
C THR A 36 -5.03 41.35 -25.08
N LEU A 37 -5.19 40.13 -25.60
CA LEU A 37 -4.70 38.91 -24.96
C LEU A 37 -3.71 38.17 -25.86
N LEU A 38 -2.53 37.84 -25.33
CA LEU A 38 -1.50 37.08 -26.05
C LEU A 38 -1.88 35.60 -26.15
N LEU A 39 -2.10 35.10 -27.39
CA LEU A 39 -2.58 33.73 -27.61
C LEU A 39 -1.52 32.66 -27.29
N SER A 40 -0.24 33.02 -27.21
CA SER A 40 0.82 32.08 -26.79
C SER A 40 0.67 31.63 -25.34
N THR A 41 0.12 32.48 -24.46
CA THR A 41 -0.18 32.14 -23.05
C THR A 41 -1.32 31.13 -22.93
N ILE A 42 -2.20 31.07 -23.93
CA ILE A 42 -3.29 30.09 -23.99
C ILE A 42 -2.80 28.78 -24.60
N GLN A 43 -1.92 28.83 -25.60
CA GLN A 43 -1.33 27.64 -26.22
C GLN A 43 -0.41 26.86 -25.26
N SER A 44 0.18 27.50 -24.24
CA SER A 44 0.92 26.78 -23.19
C SER A 44 0.01 25.99 -22.24
N VAL A 45 -1.27 26.35 -22.16
CA VAL A 45 -2.27 25.73 -21.27
C VAL A 45 -3.19 24.77 -22.01
N PHE A 46 -3.53 25.04 -23.27
CA PHE A 46 -4.48 24.26 -24.07
C PHE A 46 -3.87 23.77 -25.40
N ASN A 47 -4.15 22.52 -25.78
CA ASN A 47 -3.67 21.93 -27.04
C ASN A 47 -4.36 22.56 -28.28
N LYS A 48 -3.60 22.82 -29.36
CA LYS A 48 -4.09 23.43 -30.62
C LYS A 48 -5.25 22.69 -31.32
N SER A 49 -5.56 21.45 -30.92
CA SER A 49 -6.63 20.63 -31.50
C SER A 49 -8.02 20.92 -30.93
N GLU A 50 -8.15 21.82 -29.94
CA GLU A 50 -9.41 22.11 -29.26
C GLU A 50 -10.04 23.43 -29.76
N SER A 51 -11.33 23.41 -30.11
CA SER A 51 -12.05 24.65 -30.42
C SER A 51 -12.36 25.39 -29.12
N LEU A 52 -11.76 26.56 -28.93
CA LEU A 52 -11.94 27.40 -27.75
C LEU A 52 -12.89 28.56 -28.02
N ASN A 53 -13.62 29.00 -26.99
CA ASN A 53 -14.34 30.27 -27.01
C ASN A 53 -14.01 31.11 -25.77
N PHE A 54 -13.87 32.41 -25.96
CA PHE A 54 -13.76 33.41 -24.90
C PHE A 54 -15.15 33.83 -24.43
N ARG A 55 -15.31 34.01 -23.13
CA ARG A 55 -16.52 34.55 -22.53
C ARG A 55 -16.16 35.76 -21.66
N ASP A 56 -16.79 36.88 -21.95
CA ASP A 56 -16.74 38.04 -21.08
C ASP A 56 -17.51 37.73 -19.78
N PRO A 57 -16.88 37.84 -18.59
CA PRO A 57 -17.52 37.53 -17.32
C PRO A 57 -18.75 38.38 -16.99
N ILE A 58 -18.74 39.64 -17.40
CA ILE A 58 -19.74 40.63 -17.00
C ILE A 58 -20.85 40.69 -18.03
N SER A 59 -20.51 40.80 -19.32
CA SER A 59 -21.52 40.86 -20.38
C SER A 59 -22.05 39.47 -20.78
N GLY A 60 -21.35 38.40 -20.43
CA GLY A 60 -21.70 37.01 -20.75
C GLY A 60 -21.56 36.65 -22.24
N LYS A 61 -21.12 37.59 -23.09
CA LYS A 61 -20.93 37.40 -24.53
C LYS A 61 -19.81 36.40 -24.81
N ILE A 62 -20.01 35.58 -25.83
CA ILE A 62 -19.08 34.52 -26.23
C ILE A 62 -18.48 34.86 -27.59
N PHE A 63 -17.15 34.76 -27.69
CA PHE A 63 -16.37 35.05 -28.89
C PHE A 63 -15.55 33.81 -29.26
N PRO A 64 -15.62 33.31 -30.50
CA PRO A 64 -14.82 32.16 -30.93
C PRO A 64 -13.32 32.53 -30.99
N CYS A 65 -12.45 31.59 -30.63
CA CYS A 65 -11.00 31.76 -30.72
C CYS A 65 -10.50 31.29 -32.09
N ASP A 66 -9.86 32.18 -32.85
CA ASP A 66 -9.04 31.81 -34.01
C ASP A 66 -7.55 31.88 -33.63
N PHE A 67 -6.85 30.75 -33.75
CA PHE A 67 -5.43 30.65 -33.45
C PHE A 67 -4.54 31.02 -34.65
N SER A 68 -5.12 31.46 -35.77
CA SER A 68 -4.37 32.00 -36.91
C SER A 68 -3.72 33.37 -36.59
N GLU A 69 -4.23 34.07 -35.58
CA GLU A 69 -3.71 35.34 -35.09
C GLU A 69 -2.75 35.14 -33.90
N SER A 70 -1.84 36.10 -33.67
CA SER A 70 -0.89 36.07 -32.55
C SER A 70 -1.47 36.68 -31.27
N ARG A 71 -2.48 37.53 -31.40
CA ARG A 71 -3.16 38.26 -30.33
C ARG A 71 -4.66 38.18 -30.55
N PHE A 72 -5.41 38.15 -29.47
CA PHE A 72 -6.86 38.27 -29.51
C PHE A 72 -7.25 39.70 -29.13
N HIS A 73 -7.91 40.38 -30.06
CA HIS A 73 -8.25 41.79 -29.93
C HIS A 73 -9.62 41.99 -29.24
N PRO A 74 -9.79 43.11 -28.51
CA PRO A 74 -11.08 43.46 -27.93
C PRO A 74 -12.14 43.73 -29.02
N PRO A 75 -13.42 43.43 -28.76
CA PRO A 75 -14.51 43.82 -29.65
C PRO A 75 -14.64 45.36 -29.73
N GLU A 76 -15.36 45.90 -30.72
CA GLU A 76 -15.46 47.35 -30.99
C GLU A 76 -15.82 48.23 -29.78
N ASN A 77 -16.50 47.68 -28.77
CA ASN A 77 -16.89 48.38 -27.55
C ASN A 77 -16.03 48.04 -26.31
N GLY A 78 -14.89 47.37 -26.50
CA GLY A 78 -14.00 46.91 -25.42
C GLY A 78 -14.51 45.68 -24.67
N TRP A 79 -13.66 45.10 -23.83
CA TRP A 79 -14.06 44.09 -22.84
C TRP A 79 -14.73 44.77 -21.65
N SER A 80 -15.80 44.17 -21.10
CA SER A 80 -16.41 44.73 -19.89
C SER A 80 -15.68 44.35 -18.59
N SER A 81 -14.62 43.54 -18.69
CA SER A 81 -13.75 43.13 -17.58
C SER A 81 -12.28 43.08 -18.02
N GLU A 82 -11.34 43.31 -17.10
CA GLU A 82 -9.89 43.14 -17.30
C GLU A 82 -9.45 41.65 -17.36
N VAL A 83 -10.41 40.73 -17.19
CA VAL A 83 -10.20 39.28 -17.20
C VAL A 83 -11.24 38.62 -18.09
N ILE A 84 -10.83 37.64 -18.91
CA ILE A 84 -11.74 36.85 -19.76
C ILE A 84 -11.62 35.34 -19.50
N TYR A 85 -12.72 34.62 -19.65
CA TYR A 85 -12.77 33.16 -19.44
C TYR A 85 -12.65 32.40 -20.77
N VAL A 86 -11.79 31.39 -20.84
CA VAL A 86 -11.62 30.52 -22.02
C VAL A 86 -12.25 29.15 -21.80
N SER A 87 -13.19 28.75 -22.65
CA SER A 87 -13.92 27.47 -22.57
C SER A 87 -13.66 26.54 -23.76
N ILE A 88 -13.52 25.23 -23.50
CA ILE A 88 -13.31 24.20 -24.53
C ILE A 88 -14.66 23.70 -25.06
N ASN A 89 -14.85 23.79 -26.38
CA ASN A 89 -16.04 23.31 -27.06
C ASN A 89 -15.82 21.86 -27.53
N ARG A 90 -16.40 20.86 -26.86
CA ARG A 90 -16.62 19.54 -27.48
C ARG A 90 -18.00 19.58 -28.15
N LYS A 91 -18.06 19.39 -29.47
CA LYS A 91 -19.32 19.26 -30.22
C LYS A 91 -20.18 18.16 -29.59
N ARG A 92 -21.22 18.54 -28.84
CA ARG A 92 -22.36 17.66 -28.56
C ARG A 92 -23.05 17.38 -29.89
N LYS A 93 -23.07 16.12 -30.32
CA LYS A 93 -24.00 15.66 -31.37
C LYS A 93 -25.42 16.07 -30.91
N ARG A 94 -26.09 16.90 -31.70
CA ARG A 94 -27.48 17.28 -31.48
C ARG A 94 -28.36 16.04 -31.57
N ASP A 95 -29.27 15.95 -30.61
CA ASP A 95 -30.35 14.98 -30.56
C ASP A 95 -31.24 15.11 -31.81
N THR A 96 -31.18 14.12 -32.69
CA THR A 96 -32.31 13.76 -33.55
C THR A 96 -33.02 12.58 -32.91
N CYS A 97 -34.32 12.73 -32.74
CA CYS A 97 -35.22 11.83 -32.03
C CYS A 97 -35.13 10.38 -32.51
N MET A 98 -35.07 9.48 -31.51
CA MET A 98 -35.53 8.09 -31.51
C MET A 98 -35.43 7.31 -32.83
N GLU A 99 -34.32 6.59 -32.97
CA GLU A 99 -34.38 5.19 -33.39
C GLU A 99 -33.69 4.37 -32.32
N ASN A 100 -34.25 3.19 -32.01
CA ASN A 100 -33.87 2.28 -30.93
C ASN A 100 -32.35 2.14 -30.80
N VAL A 101 -31.75 2.92 -29.90
CA VAL A 101 -30.40 2.66 -29.43
C VAL A 101 -30.51 1.40 -28.57
N PRO A 102 -29.86 0.28 -28.95
CA PRO A 102 -29.81 -0.87 -28.06
C PRO A 102 -29.28 -0.38 -26.71
N GLU A 103 -29.93 -0.79 -25.62
CA GLU A 103 -29.41 -0.51 -24.28
C GLU A 103 -27.90 -0.73 -24.29
N PRO A 104 -27.08 0.21 -23.77
CA PRO A 104 -25.66 -0.05 -23.64
C PRO A 104 -25.56 -1.35 -22.86
N ASN A 105 -24.95 -2.36 -23.49
CA ASN A 105 -24.77 -3.67 -22.91
C ASN A 105 -23.71 -3.51 -21.81
N VAL A 106 -24.11 -2.95 -20.66
CA VAL A 106 -23.27 -2.78 -19.50
C VAL A 106 -23.01 -4.18 -19.00
N SER A 107 -21.87 -4.75 -19.38
CA SER A 107 -21.41 -6.02 -18.88
C SER A 107 -21.49 -5.99 -17.36
N ARG A 108 -22.36 -6.83 -16.79
CA ARG A 108 -22.45 -7.04 -15.33
C ARG A 108 -21.28 -7.83 -14.77
N HIS A 109 -20.30 -8.15 -15.61
CA HIS A 109 -19.13 -8.94 -15.27
C HIS A 109 -17.87 -8.13 -15.47
N LEU A 110 -16.90 -8.40 -14.61
CA LEU A 110 -15.55 -7.87 -14.72
C LEU A 110 -14.98 -8.19 -16.12
N PRO A 111 -14.53 -7.17 -16.88
CA PRO A 111 -13.96 -7.41 -18.20
C PRO A 111 -12.69 -8.24 -18.13
N GLN A 112 -12.47 -9.05 -19.16
CA GLN A 112 -11.28 -9.90 -19.27
C GLN A 112 -10.09 -9.11 -19.84
N PRO A 113 -8.87 -9.34 -19.34
CA PRO A 113 -7.66 -8.74 -19.90
C PRO A 113 -7.41 -9.30 -21.30
N LYS A 114 -6.95 -8.44 -22.23
CA LYS A 114 -6.54 -8.90 -23.57
C LYS A 114 -5.30 -9.80 -23.51
N LYS A 115 -4.45 -9.58 -22.51
CA LYS A 115 -3.21 -10.32 -22.29
C LYS A 115 -2.99 -10.54 -20.80
N THR A 116 -2.64 -11.77 -20.45
CA THR A 116 -2.26 -12.14 -19.08
C THR A 116 -0.75 -12.34 -19.03
N PHE A 117 -0.04 -11.52 -18.23
CA PHE A 117 1.43 -11.64 -18.08
C PHE A 117 1.85 -12.64 -17.02
N PHE A 118 1.05 -12.77 -15.96
CA PHE A 118 1.23 -13.73 -14.90
C PHE A 118 -0.14 -14.34 -14.56
N PRO A 119 -0.35 -15.63 -14.81
CA PRO A 119 -1.58 -16.32 -14.42
C PRO A 119 -1.76 -16.30 -12.91
N ARG A 120 -3.00 -16.14 -12.45
CA ARG A 120 -3.30 -16.05 -11.01
C ARG A 120 -3.00 -17.38 -10.29
N GLU A 121 -3.20 -18.49 -10.98
CA GLU A 121 -2.98 -19.85 -10.51
C GLU A 121 -1.49 -20.14 -10.28
N SER A 122 -0.60 -19.32 -10.86
CA SER A 122 0.85 -19.39 -10.65
C SER A 122 1.28 -18.79 -9.31
N VAL A 123 0.39 -18.09 -8.58
CA VAL A 123 0.71 -17.55 -7.27
C VAL A 123 0.81 -18.68 -6.24
N GLN A 124 1.98 -18.82 -5.60
CA GLN A 124 2.24 -19.82 -4.57
C GLN A 124 1.91 -19.25 -3.19
N VAL A 125 0.77 -19.67 -2.63
CA VAL A 125 0.31 -19.29 -1.29
C VAL A 125 1.05 -20.06 -0.20
N GLY A 126 1.33 -19.41 0.93
CA GLY A 126 2.01 -20.02 2.07
C GLY A 126 3.51 -20.18 1.85
N TRP A 127 4.25 -20.46 2.92
CA TRP A 127 5.72 -20.59 2.85
C TRP A 127 6.13 -21.81 2.03
N ASN A 128 6.87 -21.60 0.94
CA ASN A 128 7.42 -22.71 0.16
C ASN A 128 8.72 -23.21 0.79
N ASN A 129 8.65 -24.36 1.46
CA ASN A 129 9.80 -24.98 2.16
C ASN A 129 10.57 -25.99 1.28
N ILE A 130 10.18 -26.16 0.01
CA ILE A 130 10.82 -27.16 -0.86
C ILE A 130 12.20 -26.64 -1.27
N GLY A 131 13.25 -27.30 -0.78
CA GLY A 131 14.65 -26.97 -1.11
C GLY A 131 15.18 -25.68 -0.48
N ARG A 132 14.46 -25.10 0.50
CA ARG A 132 14.90 -23.93 1.26
C ARG A 132 14.32 -23.93 2.67
N LYS A 133 15.17 -23.63 3.65
CA LYS A 133 14.76 -23.26 5.01
C LYS A 133 14.66 -21.74 5.09
N TRP A 134 13.53 -21.22 5.56
CA TRP A 134 13.39 -19.79 5.86
C TRP A 134 13.82 -19.54 7.30
N SER A 135 14.54 -18.44 7.50
CA SER A 135 14.78 -17.87 8.82
C SER A 135 13.78 -16.74 9.06
N PRO A 136 13.65 -16.24 10.30
CA PRO A 136 12.94 -14.98 10.55
C PRO A 136 13.53 -13.81 9.74
N GLY A 137 14.81 -13.91 9.37
CA GLY A 137 15.57 -12.82 8.79
C GLY A 137 16.21 -11.93 9.85
N CYS A 138 17.22 -11.15 9.47
CA CYS A 138 17.88 -10.19 10.36
C CYS A 138 17.16 -8.83 10.38
N GLY A 139 17.49 -8.02 11.39
CA GLY A 139 17.01 -6.64 11.50
C GLY A 139 17.66 -5.71 10.47
N PHE A 140 17.05 -4.55 10.24
CA PHE A 140 17.58 -3.52 9.36
C PHE A 140 18.03 -2.28 10.12
N VAL A 141 19.28 -1.88 9.91
CA VAL A 141 19.85 -0.70 10.58
C VAL A 141 19.10 0.56 10.14
N ASN A 142 18.66 1.35 11.10
CA ASN A 142 18.05 2.66 10.84
C ASN A 142 19.12 3.66 10.41
N THR A 143 19.10 4.07 9.14
CA THR A 143 20.03 5.04 8.60
C THR A 143 19.38 6.42 8.54
N TYR A 144 19.07 6.98 9.71
CA TYR A 144 18.40 8.27 9.91
C TYR A 144 16.94 8.30 9.42
N ASN A 145 15.99 8.01 10.32
CA ASN A 145 14.54 8.04 10.07
C ASN A 145 14.07 7.08 8.97
N THR A 146 14.77 5.96 8.75
CA THR A 146 14.36 4.96 7.75
C THR A 146 13.47 3.85 8.32
N CYS A 147 12.93 4.02 9.53
CA CYS A 147 12.08 2.99 10.14
C CYS A 147 10.83 2.68 9.30
N TYR A 148 10.22 3.67 8.63
CA TYR A 148 9.09 3.45 7.71
C TYR A 148 9.45 2.51 6.55
N LEU A 149 10.67 2.61 6.04
CA LEU A 149 11.20 1.77 4.96
C LEU A 149 11.54 0.38 5.51
N ASN A 150 12.22 0.32 6.67
CA ASN A 150 12.62 -0.93 7.30
C ASN A 150 11.41 -1.79 7.64
N SER A 151 10.40 -1.21 8.29
CA SER A 151 9.16 -1.90 8.64
C SER A 151 8.39 -2.35 7.39
N ALA A 152 8.32 -1.50 6.35
CA ALA A 152 7.67 -1.85 5.09
C ALA A 152 8.34 -3.05 4.41
N LEU A 153 9.68 -3.05 4.31
CA LEU A 153 10.43 -4.16 3.74
C LEU A 153 10.22 -5.45 4.54
N GLN A 154 10.30 -5.39 5.87
CA GLN A 154 10.07 -6.56 6.72
C GLN A 154 8.65 -7.10 6.56
N ALA A 155 7.63 -6.23 6.55
CA ALA A 155 6.25 -6.66 6.35
C ALA A 155 6.06 -7.34 4.98
N LEU A 156 6.63 -6.78 3.91
CA LEU A 156 6.58 -7.37 2.56
C LEU A 156 7.34 -8.70 2.47
N PHE A 157 8.51 -8.83 3.10
CA PHE A 157 9.29 -10.07 3.13
C PHE A 157 8.62 -11.19 3.94
N HIS A 158 7.67 -10.85 4.80
CA HIS A 158 6.85 -11.82 5.54
C HIS A 158 5.49 -12.09 4.87
N ILE A 159 5.28 -11.65 3.63
CA ILE A 159 4.19 -12.11 2.78
C ILE A 159 4.68 -13.34 2.00
N PRO A 160 4.20 -14.56 2.32
CA PRO A 160 4.77 -15.78 1.73
C PRO A 160 4.68 -15.82 0.21
N ALA A 161 3.52 -15.48 -0.37
CA ALA A 161 3.36 -15.42 -1.83
C ALA A 161 4.32 -14.45 -2.53
N LEU A 162 4.61 -13.30 -1.91
CA LEU A 162 5.55 -12.32 -2.45
C LEU A 162 6.98 -12.84 -2.37
N SER A 163 7.39 -13.37 -1.22
CA SER A 163 8.73 -13.91 -0.98
C SER A 163 9.01 -15.13 -1.86
N ASN A 164 8.04 -16.02 -2.04
CA ASN A 164 8.14 -17.14 -2.98
C ASN A 164 8.40 -16.65 -4.40
N TRP A 165 7.64 -15.66 -4.87
CA TRP A 165 7.82 -15.10 -6.19
C TRP A 165 9.18 -14.40 -6.35
N LEU A 166 9.59 -13.56 -5.40
CA LEU A 166 10.88 -12.86 -5.43
C LEU A 166 12.07 -13.82 -5.55
N ILE A 167 12.00 -14.99 -4.93
CA ILE A 167 13.06 -16.01 -5.01
C ILE A 167 12.98 -16.84 -6.30
N ALA A 168 11.77 -17.14 -6.78
CA ALA A 168 11.56 -17.91 -8.00
C ALA A 168 11.90 -17.11 -9.26
N ASP A 169 11.77 -15.78 -9.19
CA ASP A 169 12.01 -14.85 -10.28
C ASP A 169 13.51 -14.65 -10.54
N LYS A 170 14.12 -15.58 -11.31
CA LYS A 170 15.57 -15.63 -11.58
C LYS A 170 16.04 -14.72 -12.72
N ASP A 171 15.18 -13.85 -13.23
CA ASP A 171 15.53 -12.93 -14.30
C ASP A 171 16.49 -11.86 -13.76
N ASN A 172 17.79 -12.08 -13.97
CA ASN A 172 18.85 -11.12 -13.67
C ASN A 172 18.75 -9.92 -14.63
N CYS A 173 17.84 -9.00 -14.32
CA CYS A 173 17.71 -7.71 -14.99
C CYS A 173 18.93 -6.84 -14.65
N ASN A 174 20.02 -7.02 -15.40
CA ASN A 174 21.16 -6.11 -15.37
C ASN A 174 21.13 -5.27 -16.65
N GLN A 175 20.41 -4.15 -16.60
CA GLN A 175 20.43 -3.15 -17.67
C GLN A 175 21.45 -2.09 -17.26
N ASP A 176 22.41 -1.80 -18.15
CA ASP A 176 23.39 -0.71 -18.01
C ASP A 176 24.19 -0.70 -16.69
N GLY A 177 24.44 -1.87 -16.10
CA GLY A 177 25.21 -2.02 -14.87
C GLY A 177 24.44 -1.75 -13.57
N GLN A 178 23.14 -1.43 -13.66
CA GLN A 178 22.27 -1.23 -12.50
C GLN A 178 21.20 -2.34 -12.45
N ILE A 179 21.14 -3.07 -11.33
CA ILE A 179 20.07 -4.08 -11.13
C ILE A 179 18.69 -3.41 -11.15
N CYS A 180 17.63 -4.06 -11.62
CA CYS A 180 16.27 -3.48 -11.48
C CYS A 180 15.73 -3.61 -10.05
N ILE A 181 14.65 -2.88 -9.73
CA ILE A 181 14.09 -2.84 -8.36
C ILE A 181 13.59 -4.21 -7.86
N ILE A 182 13.11 -5.09 -8.76
CA ILE A 182 12.72 -6.47 -8.40
C ILE A 182 13.96 -7.27 -7.96
N CYS A 183 15.06 -7.18 -8.70
CA CYS A 183 16.32 -7.81 -8.31
C CYS A 183 16.86 -7.23 -7.00
N ALA A 184 16.75 -5.91 -6.78
CA ALA A 184 17.13 -5.29 -5.52
C ALA A 184 16.31 -5.84 -4.33
N MET A 185 15.00 -5.99 -4.50
CA MET A 185 14.12 -6.61 -3.50
C MET A 185 14.48 -8.07 -3.23
N SER A 186 14.67 -8.87 -4.28
CA SER A 186 15.04 -10.29 -4.17
C SER A 186 16.39 -10.49 -3.47
N GLN A 187 17.42 -9.71 -3.85
CA GLN A 187 18.74 -9.77 -3.21
C GLN A 187 18.71 -9.30 -1.75
N THR A 188 17.89 -8.28 -1.44
CA THR A 188 17.71 -7.81 -0.07
C THR A 188 17.04 -8.88 0.80
N LEU A 189 15.97 -9.52 0.30
CA LEU A 189 15.33 -10.66 0.95
C LEU A 189 16.30 -11.83 1.17
N ILE A 190 17.06 -12.22 0.15
CA ILE A 190 18.03 -13.32 0.26
C ILE A 190 19.12 -12.99 1.29
N SER A 191 19.55 -11.73 1.34
CA SER A 191 20.57 -11.27 2.28
C SER A 191 20.03 -11.27 3.72
N SER A 192 18.81 -10.77 3.94
CA SER A 192 18.21 -10.74 5.28
C SER A 192 18.02 -12.15 5.84
N GLN A 193 17.70 -13.12 4.99
CA GLN A 193 17.52 -14.52 5.36
C GLN A 193 18.83 -15.25 5.73
N ARG A 194 19.99 -14.74 5.29
CA ARG A 194 21.31 -15.37 5.49
C ARG A 194 22.14 -14.74 6.60
N GLN A 195 21.99 -13.45 6.84
CA GLN A 195 22.80 -12.74 7.83
C GLN A 195 22.31 -13.04 9.25
N GLN A 196 23.26 -13.17 10.18
CA GLN A 196 22.95 -13.30 11.61
C GLN A 196 22.82 -11.94 12.32
N HIS A 197 23.50 -10.92 11.80
CA HIS A 197 23.47 -9.56 12.34
C HIS A 197 22.61 -8.64 11.48
N SER A 198 22.20 -7.52 12.07
CA SER A 198 21.45 -6.48 11.37
C SER A 198 22.21 -5.95 10.15
N MET A 199 21.49 -5.66 9.06
CA MET A 199 22.07 -5.16 7.81
C MET A 199 21.48 -3.82 7.39
N ILE A 200 22.19 -3.08 6.53
CA ILE A 200 21.61 -1.91 5.85
C ILE A 200 21.00 -2.39 4.52
N PRO A 201 19.71 -2.15 4.23
CA PRO A 201 19.09 -2.51 2.95
C PRO A 201 19.47 -1.51 1.83
N SER A 202 20.78 -1.37 1.58
CA SER A 202 21.37 -0.34 0.72
C SER A 202 20.89 -0.40 -0.73
N LEU A 203 20.56 -1.60 -1.23
CA LEU A 203 20.02 -1.79 -2.58
C LEU A 203 18.67 -1.07 -2.81
N ILE A 204 17.89 -0.89 -1.75
CA ILE A 204 16.60 -0.18 -1.76
C ILE A 204 16.79 1.28 -1.33
N ILE A 205 17.52 1.53 -0.24
CA ILE A 205 17.78 2.89 0.26
C ILE A 205 18.40 3.79 -0.81
N ASN A 206 19.40 3.28 -1.55
CA ASN A 206 20.08 4.05 -2.60
C ASN A 206 19.16 4.36 -3.80
N ARG A 207 17.96 3.78 -3.85
CA ARG A 207 16.94 4.00 -4.89
C ARG A 207 15.73 4.75 -4.36
N LEU A 208 15.75 5.24 -3.13
CA LEU A 208 14.60 5.90 -2.51
C LEU A 208 14.04 7.02 -3.40
N GLN A 209 14.91 7.88 -3.94
CA GLN A 209 14.52 8.98 -4.83
C GLN A 209 13.96 8.52 -6.19
N THR A 210 14.28 7.29 -6.63
CA THR A 210 13.66 6.69 -7.82
C THR A 210 12.30 6.08 -7.50
N ILE A 211 12.14 5.57 -6.28
CA ILE A 211 10.90 4.96 -5.80
C ILE A 211 9.87 6.06 -5.49
N CYS A 212 10.25 7.00 -4.62
CA CYS A 212 9.47 8.13 -4.16
C CYS A 212 10.24 9.43 -4.41
N PRO A 213 10.11 10.08 -5.59
CA PRO A 213 10.87 11.29 -5.92
C PRO A 213 10.60 12.50 -5.02
N HIS A 214 9.47 12.51 -4.32
CA HIS A 214 9.07 13.56 -3.39
C HIS A 214 9.48 13.30 -1.94
N PHE A 215 9.96 12.10 -1.62
CA PHE A 215 10.46 11.80 -0.27
C PHE A 215 11.80 12.48 -0.04
N ILE A 216 12.04 12.93 1.18
CA ILE A 216 13.30 13.62 1.51
C ILE A 216 14.12 12.72 2.41
N THR A 217 15.31 12.35 1.93
CA THR A 217 16.25 11.51 2.69
C THR A 217 16.50 12.09 4.09
N GLY A 218 16.35 11.25 5.11
CA GLY A 218 16.52 11.64 6.51
C GLY A 218 15.27 12.20 7.18
N ARG A 219 14.16 12.38 6.47
CA ARG A 219 12.84 12.69 7.05
C ARG A 219 12.06 11.41 7.36
N GLN A 220 11.12 11.54 8.29
CA GLN A 220 10.10 10.51 8.48
C GLN A 220 9.06 10.65 7.37
N GLU A 221 8.61 9.50 6.85
CA GLU A 221 7.65 9.41 5.75
C GLU A 221 6.62 8.31 6.06
N ASP A 222 5.54 8.24 5.29
CA ASP A 222 4.50 7.24 5.47
C ASP A 222 4.91 5.87 4.88
N ALA A 223 4.89 4.82 5.71
CA ALA A 223 5.23 3.47 5.29
C ALA A 223 4.27 2.91 4.21
N GLN A 224 2.99 3.31 4.24
CA GLN A 224 1.99 2.90 3.26
C GLN A 224 2.30 3.49 1.90
N GLU A 225 2.65 4.77 1.86
CA GLU A 225 3.01 5.47 0.64
C GLU A 225 4.27 4.85 0.03
N PHE A 226 5.30 4.60 0.84
CA PHE A 226 6.49 3.90 0.40
C PHE A 226 6.18 2.53 -0.24
N ILE A 227 5.30 1.73 0.38
CA ILE A 227 4.90 0.42 -0.18
C ILE A 227 4.19 0.58 -1.53
N GLN A 228 3.27 1.53 -1.66
CA GLN A 228 2.54 1.76 -2.92
C GLN A 228 3.51 2.12 -4.05
N TYR A 229 4.42 3.07 -3.83
CA TYR A 229 5.41 3.47 -4.83
C TYR A 229 6.39 2.34 -5.14
N LEU A 230 6.85 1.59 -4.13
CA LEU A 230 7.74 0.44 -4.33
C LEU A 230 7.09 -0.64 -5.19
N VAL A 231 5.84 -1.00 -4.91
CA VAL A 231 5.08 -1.97 -5.70
C VAL A 231 4.86 -1.46 -7.13
N GLU A 232 4.52 -0.18 -7.31
CA GLU A 232 4.35 0.41 -8.64
C GLU A 232 5.64 0.35 -9.46
N GLN A 233 6.80 0.66 -8.86
CA GLN A 233 8.09 0.55 -9.54
C GLN A 233 8.42 -0.91 -9.90
N MET A 234 8.09 -1.87 -9.04
CA MET A 234 8.26 -3.29 -9.34
C MET A 234 7.36 -3.74 -10.49
N GLU A 235 6.11 -3.30 -10.54
CA GLU A 235 5.20 -3.60 -11.66
C GLU A 235 5.70 -3.00 -12.98
N LYS A 236 6.16 -1.73 -12.96
CA LYS A 236 6.80 -1.09 -14.12
C LYS A 236 8.03 -1.87 -14.58
N ALA A 237 8.92 -2.26 -13.66
CA ALA A 237 10.10 -3.03 -13.99
C ALA A 237 9.75 -4.40 -14.60
N TYR A 238 8.72 -5.08 -14.08
CA TYR A 238 8.24 -6.35 -14.63
C TYR A 238 7.70 -6.22 -16.05
N LEU A 239 6.89 -5.18 -16.31
CA LEU A 239 6.33 -4.92 -17.63
C LEU A 239 7.42 -4.52 -18.65
N ASN A 240 8.39 -3.70 -18.23
CA ASN A 240 9.49 -3.24 -19.08
C ASN A 240 10.40 -4.40 -19.54
N ARG A 241 10.65 -5.39 -18.68
CA ARG A 241 11.43 -6.58 -19.07
C ARG A 241 10.63 -7.59 -19.91
N SER A 242 9.30 -7.50 -19.90
CA SER A 242 8.47 -8.38 -20.72
C SER A 242 8.67 -8.00 -22.20
N LYS A 243 9.59 -8.70 -22.88
CA LYS A 243 9.96 -8.51 -24.31
C LYS A 243 8.76 -8.57 -25.29
N ALA A 244 7.57 -8.85 -24.80
CA ALA A 244 6.34 -9.06 -25.54
C ALA A 244 5.53 -7.76 -25.74
N ILE A 245 6.12 -6.58 -25.55
CA ILE A 245 5.46 -5.29 -25.75
C ILE A 245 6.38 -4.34 -26.51
N VAL A 246 6.00 -4.00 -27.74
CA VAL A 246 6.65 -2.93 -28.53
C VAL A 246 6.19 -1.54 -28.04
N ASN A 247 5.01 -1.45 -27.40
CA ASN A 247 4.47 -0.21 -26.86
C ASN A 247 3.55 -0.39 -25.62
N LEU A 248 4.03 -0.04 -24.42
CA LEU A 248 3.27 -0.12 -23.15
C LEU A 248 2.01 0.75 -23.13
N LYS A 249 1.93 1.75 -24.02
CA LYS A 249 0.79 2.67 -24.10
C LYS A 249 -0.44 2.04 -24.77
N GLU A 250 -0.27 0.97 -25.54
CA GLU A 250 -1.38 0.28 -26.25
C GLU A 250 -2.04 -0.83 -25.43
N LEU A 251 -1.43 -1.20 -24.29
CA LEU A 251 -1.93 -2.24 -23.41
C LEU A 251 -3.11 -1.70 -22.59
N ASP A 252 -4.23 -2.44 -22.59
CA ASP A 252 -5.40 -2.12 -21.76
C ASP A 252 -5.06 -2.25 -20.26
N HIS A 253 -5.82 -1.56 -19.42
CA HIS A 253 -5.54 -1.52 -17.98
C HIS A 253 -5.69 -2.90 -17.32
N TYR A 254 -6.70 -3.69 -17.71
CA TYR A 254 -6.89 -5.03 -17.17
C TYR A 254 -5.66 -5.92 -17.43
N SER A 255 -5.05 -5.82 -18.62
CA SER A 255 -3.81 -6.53 -18.92
C SER A 255 -2.62 -6.06 -18.07
N LYS A 256 -2.49 -4.74 -17.80
CA LYS A 256 -1.46 -4.21 -16.88
C LYS A 256 -1.63 -4.72 -15.45
N GLU A 257 -2.86 -5.02 -15.05
CA GLU A 257 -3.24 -5.55 -13.74
C GLU A 257 -3.07 -7.09 -13.64
N THR A 258 -2.27 -7.69 -14.54
CA THR A 258 -1.92 -9.13 -14.51
C THR A 258 -0.43 -9.40 -14.27
N THR A 259 0.34 -8.45 -13.71
CA THR A 259 1.70 -8.72 -13.23
C THR A 259 1.68 -9.65 -11.99
N PRO A 260 2.81 -10.26 -11.57
CA PRO A 260 2.86 -11.07 -10.36
C PRO A 260 2.38 -10.30 -9.13
N LEU A 261 2.84 -9.06 -8.95
CA LEU A 261 2.40 -8.19 -7.85
C LEU A 261 0.89 -7.93 -7.92
N SER A 262 0.38 -7.70 -9.13
CA SER A 262 -1.05 -7.47 -9.32
C SER A 262 -1.89 -8.71 -9.01
N GLN A 263 -1.39 -9.92 -9.25
CA GLN A 263 -2.09 -11.17 -8.90
C GLN A 263 -1.97 -11.50 -7.41
N ILE A 264 -0.87 -11.12 -6.77
CA ILE A 264 -0.63 -11.32 -5.34
C ILE A 264 -1.47 -10.33 -4.53
N LEU A 265 -1.24 -9.02 -4.70
CA LEU A 265 -1.81 -7.95 -3.88
C LEU A 265 -3.12 -7.38 -4.44
N GLY A 266 -3.40 -7.59 -5.72
CA GLY A 266 -4.50 -6.93 -6.42
C GLY A 266 -5.83 -7.67 -6.37
N GLY A 267 -6.90 -6.92 -6.18
CA GLY A 267 -8.29 -7.37 -6.26
C GLY A 267 -9.15 -6.43 -7.10
N TYR A 268 -10.44 -6.78 -7.23
CA TYR A 268 -11.46 -5.90 -7.78
C TYR A 268 -12.63 -5.75 -6.81
N ILE A 269 -13.03 -4.51 -6.58
CA ILE A 269 -14.28 -4.16 -5.93
C ILE A 269 -15.32 -3.86 -7.01
N CYS A 270 -16.53 -4.37 -6.81
CA CYS A 270 -17.73 -3.98 -7.53
C CYS A 270 -18.47 -2.91 -6.72
N SER A 271 -18.62 -1.71 -7.31
CA SER A 271 -19.42 -0.61 -6.78
C SER A 271 -20.78 -0.60 -7.45
N THR A 272 -21.84 -0.83 -6.68
CA THR A 272 -23.23 -0.76 -7.15
C THR A 272 -23.89 0.51 -6.64
N VAL A 273 -24.33 1.37 -7.55
CA VAL A 273 -25.16 2.55 -7.25
C VAL A 273 -26.60 2.27 -7.65
N THR A 274 -27.50 2.20 -6.68
CA THR A 274 -28.93 1.94 -6.89
C THR A 274 -29.72 3.25 -6.82
N CYS A 275 -30.37 3.62 -7.93
CA CYS A 275 -31.28 4.76 -7.98
C CYS A 275 -32.51 4.52 -7.08
N LEU A 276 -32.82 5.42 -6.15
CA LEU A 276 -33.98 5.22 -5.26
C LEU A 276 -35.33 5.48 -5.95
N ALA A 277 -35.33 6.22 -7.06
CA ALA A 277 -36.52 6.57 -7.83
C ALA A 277 -36.96 5.46 -8.80
N CYS A 278 -36.07 4.98 -9.68
CA CYS A 278 -36.40 3.97 -10.70
C CYS A 278 -35.78 2.59 -10.45
N LYS A 279 -35.00 2.41 -9.37
CA LYS A 279 -34.32 1.16 -9.00
C LYS A 279 -33.25 0.66 -9.97
N HIS A 280 -32.92 1.43 -11.02
CA HIS A 280 -31.78 1.15 -11.88
C HIS A 280 -30.48 1.03 -11.08
N GLU A 281 -29.68 0.01 -11.39
CA GLU A 281 -28.37 -0.23 -10.80
C GLU A 281 -27.27 0.09 -11.80
N SER A 282 -26.34 0.94 -11.39
CA SER A 282 -25.11 1.23 -12.14
C SER A 282 -23.96 0.49 -11.46
N ILE A 283 -23.26 -0.36 -12.20
CA ILE A 283 -22.19 -1.22 -11.70
C ILE A 283 -20.86 -0.76 -12.30
N THR A 284 -19.85 -0.59 -11.45
CA THR A 284 -18.48 -0.30 -11.87
C THR A 284 -17.49 -1.19 -11.13
N PHE A 285 -16.43 -1.62 -11.82
CA PHE A 285 -15.35 -2.41 -11.24
C PHE A 285 -14.13 -1.54 -11.02
N GLN A 286 -13.53 -1.63 -9.84
CA GLN A 286 -12.38 -0.83 -9.44
C GLN A 286 -11.28 -1.76 -8.97
N TYR A 287 -10.12 -1.65 -9.61
CA TYR A 287 -8.92 -2.35 -9.18
C TYR A 287 -8.39 -1.73 -7.88
N PHE A 288 -7.97 -2.55 -6.92
CA PHE A 288 -7.40 -2.09 -5.66
C PHE A 288 -6.24 -2.99 -5.23
N LYS A 289 -5.29 -2.43 -4.46
CA LYS A 289 -4.21 -3.18 -3.82
C LYS A 289 -4.28 -3.11 -2.29
N ASP A 290 -4.97 -2.12 -1.75
CA ASP A 290 -5.23 -1.94 -0.32
C ASP A 290 -6.67 -1.51 -0.06
N LEU A 291 -7.20 -1.91 1.09
CA LEU A 291 -8.46 -1.40 1.62
C LEU A 291 -8.16 -0.40 2.74
N GLN A 292 -8.61 0.83 2.57
CA GLN A 292 -8.42 1.87 3.56
C GLN A 292 -9.67 1.98 4.45
N LEU A 293 -9.58 1.42 5.65
CA LEU A 293 -10.71 1.29 6.55
C LEU A 293 -10.83 2.49 7.49
N ASP A 294 -12.03 3.08 7.53
CA ASP A 294 -12.42 4.01 8.57
C ASP A 294 -12.65 3.25 9.88
N ILE A 295 -11.86 3.59 10.89
CA ILE A 295 -11.90 2.99 12.23
C ILE A 295 -12.47 3.93 13.30
N THR A 296 -12.98 5.11 12.93
CA THR A 296 -13.51 6.10 13.87
C THR A 296 -14.64 5.55 14.74
N ARG A 297 -15.51 4.72 14.15
CA ARG A 297 -16.68 4.12 14.81
C ARG A 297 -16.55 2.61 15.06
N ALA A 298 -15.44 2.00 14.64
CA ALA A 298 -15.20 0.57 14.79
C ALA A 298 -14.25 0.30 15.94
N SER A 299 -14.48 -0.76 16.71
CA SER A 299 -13.59 -1.25 17.77
C SER A 299 -12.89 -2.55 17.39
N THR A 300 -13.40 -3.25 16.36
CA THR A 300 -12.80 -4.45 15.79
C THR A 300 -12.55 -4.28 14.29
N LEU A 301 -11.64 -5.07 13.74
CA LEU A 301 -11.40 -5.10 12.30
C LEU A 301 -12.63 -5.56 11.50
N ASP A 302 -13.40 -6.52 12.01
CA ASP A 302 -14.62 -7.03 11.35
C ASP A 302 -15.72 -5.95 11.28
N GLU A 303 -15.85 -5.12 12.33
CA GLU A 303 -16.76 -3.97 12.31
C GLU A 303 -16.37 -2.95 11.24
N ALA A 304 -15.07 -2.64 11.13
CA ALA A 304 -14.57 -1.70 10.12
C ALA A 304 -14.79 -2.21 8.69
N LEU A 305 -14.54 -3.50 8.44
CA LEU A 305 -14.81 -4.16 7.16
C LEU A 305 -16.31 -4.20 6.85
N THR A 306 -17.14 -4.56 7.84
CA THR A 306 -18.59 -4.57 7.69
C THR A 306 -19.11 -3.17 7.34
N GLY A 307 -18.56 -2.13 7.96
CA GLY A 307 -18.81 -0.73 7.63
C GLY A 307 -18.42 -0.40 6.18
N TYR A 308 -17.23 -0.80 5.74
CA TYR A 308 -16.72 -0.57 4.39
C TYR A 308 -17.62 -1.16 3.29
N PHE A 309 -18.14 -2.38 3.50
CA PHE A 309 -19.04 -3.06 2.55
C PHE A 309 -20.53 -2.79 2.79
N SER A 310 -20.86 -1.94 3.75
CA SER A 310 -22.24 -1.57 4.04
C SER A 310 -22.83 -0.69 2.93
N ARG A 311 -24.16 -0.61 2.88
CA ARG A 311 -24.85 0.29 1.96
C ARG A 311 -24.87 1.69 2.57
N GLU A 312 -24.39 2.67 1.82
CA GLU A 312 -24.43 4.09 2.18
C GLU A 312 -25.42 4.86 1.31
N ASN A 313 -25.96 5.95 1.84
CA ASN A 313 -26.74 6.91 1.06
C ASN A 313 -25.79 7.94 0.45
N LEU A 314 -25.90 8.17 -0.85
CA LEU A 314 -25.24 9.32 -1.47
C LEU A 314 -25.94 10.62 -1.05
N GLU A 315 -25.26 11.74 -1.25
CA GLU A 315 -25.83 13.07 -1.02
C GLU A 315 -27.20 13.21 -1.68
N LYS A 316 -28.12 13.92 -1.02
CA LYS A 316 -29.50 14.07 -1.47
C LYS A 316 -29.52 14.72 -2.86
N CYS A 317 -30.12 14.03 -3.83
CA CYS A 317 -30.13 14.45 -5.25
C CYS A 317 -28.72 14.62 -5.87
N GLY A 318 -27.70 13.96 -5.31
CA GLY A 318 -26.31 14.04 -5.76
C GLY A 318 -25.97 13.12 -6.92
N TYR A 319 -26.85 12.17 -7.29
CA TYR A 319 -26.60 11.20 -8.36
C TYR A 319 -27.47 11.47 -9.59
N GLU A 320 -26.86 11.58 -10.76
CA GLU A 320 -27.58 11.67 -12.04
C GLU A 320 -27.77 10.27 -12.61
N CYS A 321 -29.00 9.77 -12.55
CA CYS A 321 -29.29 8.41 -12.97
C CYS A 321 -29.33 8.29 -14.50
N GLU A 322 -28.57 7.34 -15.04
CA GLU A 322 -28.49 7.09 -16.48
C GLU A 322 -29.77 6.50 -17.09
N SER A 323 -30.63 5.85 -16.29
CA SER A 323 -31.91 5.31 -16.76
C SER A 323 -33.00 6.39 -16.77
N CYS A 324 -33.25 7.05 -15.63
CA CYS A 324 -34.32 8.05 -15.56
C CYS A 324 -33.89 9.49 -15.92
N LYS A 325 -32.62 9.70 -16.30
CA LYS A 325 -32.01 10.97 -16.75
C LYS A 325 -32.29 12.17 -15.82
N ARG A 326 -32.32 11.93 -14.50
CA ARG A 326 -32.62 12.95 -13.48
C ARG A 326 -31.65 12.84 -12.32
N LYS A 327 -31.43 13.96 -11.63
CA LYS A 327 -30.79 14.00 -10.32
C LYS A 327 -31.71 13.42 -9.26
N VAL A 328 -31.24 12.38 -8.59
CA VAL A 328 -32.01 11.56 -7.66
C VAL A 328 -31.17 11.21 -6.44
N SER A 329 -31.83 10.82 -5.36
CA SER A 329 -31.16 10.15 -4.26
C SER A 329 -30.85 8.71 -4.67
N ALA A 330 -29.69 8.21 -4.27
CA ALA A 330 -29.22 6.88 -4.62
C ALA A 330 -28.44 6.28 -3.44
N THR A 331 -28.36 4.96 -3.39
CA THR A 331 -27.51 4.25 -2.44
C THR A 331 -26.31 3.68 -3.15
N LYS A 332 -25.14 3.68 -2.50
CA LYS A 332 -23.93 3.03 -2.98
C LYS A 332 -23.57 1.86 -2.06
N ARG A 333 -23.03 0.80 -2.63
CA ARG A 333 -22.50 -0.34 -1.87
C ARG A 333 -21.31 -0.93 -2.61
N PHE A 334 -20.34 -1.41 -1.85
CA PHE A 334 -19.23 -2.21 -2.37
C PHE A 334 -19.44 -3.71 -2.14
N SER A 335 -18.86 -4.52 -3.03
CA SER A 335 -18.68 -5.96 -2.86
C SER A 335 -17.35 -6.38 -3.49
N LEU A 336 -16.77 -7.49 -3.03
CA LEU A 336 -15.53 -8.04 -3.58
C LEU A 336 -15.83 -8.89 -4.82
N GLU A 337 -15.57 -8.35 -6.00
CA GLU A 337 -15.71 -9.08 -7.28
C GLU A 337 -14.59 -10.10 -7.47
N ARG A 338 -13.37 -9.71 -7.08
CA ARG A 338 -12.21 -10.59 -7.04
C ARG A 338 -11.38 -10.24 -5.82
N ALA A 339 -11.40 -11.10 -4.81
CA ALA A 339 -10.55 -10.93 -3.63
C ALA A 339 -9.07 -11.09 -4.02
N PRO A 340 -8.12 -10.35 -3.43
CA PRO A 340 -6.68 -10.51 -3.70
C PRO A 340 -6.13 -11.80 -3.07
N VAL A 341 -4.99 -12.33 -3.52
CA VAL A 341 -4.38 -13.47 -2.81
C VAL A 341 -3.84 -13.02 -1.45
N VAL A 342 -3.28 -11.81 -1.40
CA VAL A 342 -2.83 -11.14 -0.20
C VAL A 342 -3.58 -9.82 -0.08
N LEU A 343 -4.41 -9.70 0.93
CA LEU A 343 -5.14 -8.48 1.23
C LEU A 343 -4.29 -7.56 2.09
N CYS A 344 -4.00 -6.36 1.57
CA CYS A 344 -3.48 -5.26 2.36
C CYS A 344 -4.64 -4.43 2.93
N ILE A 345 -4.59 -4.15 4.23
CA ILE A 345 -5.54 -3.27 4.92
C ILE A 345 -4.77 -2.13 5.57
N GLN A 346 -5.14 -0.90 5.24
CA GLN A 346 -4.69 0.29 5.95
C GLN A 346 -5.78 0.74 6.94
N LEU A 347 -5.42 0.90 8.21
CA LEU A 347 -6.29 1.56 9.17
C LEU A 347 -6.08 3.08 9.04
N LYS A 348 -7.15 3.82 8.71
CA LYS A 348 -7.10 5.30 8.56
C LYS A 348 -6.92 5.98 9.92
N ARG A 349 -5.69 5.96 10.43
CA ARG A 349 -5.31 6.56 11.71
C ARG A 349 -5.02 8.04 11.57
N PHE A 350 -4.44 8.48 10.46
CA PHE A 350 -4.07 9.87 10.27
C PHE A 350 -5.22 10.67 9.68
N ASN A 351 -5.51 11.80 10.31
CA ASN A 351 -6.49 12.75 9.79
C ASN A 351 -5.81 13.84 8.95
N VAL A 352 -6.59 14.59 8.18
CA VAL A 352 -6.11 15.67 7.31
C VAL A 352 -5.45 16.82 8.12
N MET A 353 -5.76 16.93 9.41
CA MET A 353 -5.16 17.91 10.32
C MET A 353 -3.83 17.42 10.94
N GLY A 354 -3.33 16.26 10.52
CA GLY A 354 -2.04 15.69 10.95
C GLY A 354 -2.08 14.89 12.27
N GLY A 355 -3.23 14.80 12.92
CA GLY A 355 -3.40 14.02 14.15
C GLY A 355 -3.61 12.54 13.89
N LYS A 356 -3.08 11.70 14.79
CA LYS A 356 -3.29 10.24 14.79
C LYS A 356 -4.41 9.81 15.73
N LEU A 357 -5.27 8.91 15.24
CA LEU A 357 -6.22 8.17 16.03
C LEU A 357 -5.53 6.97 16.71
N ASP A 358 -5.21 7.15 17.99
CA ASP A 358 -4.49 6.15 18.81
C ASP A 358 -5.42 5.11 19.45
N LYS A 359 -6.67 5.02 18.98
CA LYS A 359 -7.63 4.02 19.44
C LYS A 359 -7.13 2.61 19.11
N GLN A 360 -7.18 1.72 20.10
CA GLN A 360 -6.91 0.30 19.89
C GLN A 360 -8.03 -0.35 19.09
N ILE A 361 -7.64 -1.15 18.09
CA ILE A 361 -8.56 -1.92 17.25
C ILE A 361 -8.22 -3.39 17.47
N GLN A 362 -9.22 -4.18 17.85
CA GLN A 362 -9.05 -5.62 18.00
C GLN A 362 -8.91 -6.26 16.62
N ILE A 363 -7.80 -6.98 16.42
CA ILE A 363 -7.42 -7.60 15.16
C ILE A 363 -7.42 -9.11 15.34
N SER A 364 -8.17 -9.80 14.48
CA SER A 364 -8.24 -11.26 14.48
C SER A 364 -7.15 -11.82 13.56
N GLN A 365 -6.42 -12.84 14.01
CA GLN A 365 -5.43 -13.52 13.16
C GLN A 365 -6.08 -14.16 11.91
N ASN A 366 -7.32 -14.63 12.04
CA ASN A 366 -8.08 -15.19 10.92
C ASN A 366 -9.27 -14.29 10.58
N MET A 367 -9.59 -14.19 9.30
CA MET A 367 -10.62 -13.30 8.78
C MET A 367 -11.42 -13.98 7.68
N ASP A 368 -12.75 -13.84 7.75
CA ASP A 368 -13.68 -14.36 6.75
C ASP A 368 -14.32 -13.22 5.97
N LEU A 369 -14.01 -13.14 4.68
CA LEU A 369 -14.59 -12.16 3.76
C LEU A 369 -15.65 -12.76 2.83
N GLN A 370 -16.07 -14.01 3.05
CA GLN A 370 -17.06 -14.70 2.22
C GLN A 370 -18.36 -13.90 2.11
N LYS A 371 -18.81 -13.30 3.23
CA LYS A 371 -20.02 -12.47 3.31
C LYS A 371 -19.96 -11.19 2.45
N HIS A 372 -18.77 -10.80 2.01
CA HIS A 372 -18.53 -9.57 1.24
C HIS A 372 -18.28 -9.81 -0.24
N LEU A 373 -18.20 -11.08 -0.69
CA LEU A 373 -18.08 -11.40 -2.10
C LEU A 373 -19.28 -10.91 -2.92
N ALA A 374 -19.03 -10.51 -4.16
CA ALA A 374 -20.08 -10.18 -5.10
C ALA A 374 -20.93 -11.43 -5.39
N LYS A 375 -22.22 -11.22 -5.68
CA LYS A 375 -23.16 -12.33 -5.97
C LYS A 375 -22.81 -13.11 -7.25
N SER A 376 -22.01 -12.51 -8.11
CA SER A 376 -21.46 -13.11 -9.34
C SER A 376 -20.34 -14.12 -9.06
N CYS A 377 -19.71 -14.08 -7.88
CA CYS A 377 -18.61 -14.97 -7.53
C CYS A 377 -19.12 -16.41 -7.28
N ASP A 378 -18.26 -17.39 -7.57
CA ASP A 378 -18.53 -18.79 -7.29
C ASP A 378 -18.70 -19.00 -5.77
N PRO A 379 -19.86 -19.50 -5.29
CA PRO A 379 -20.07 -19.76 -3.86
C PRO A 379 -19.09 -20.76 -3.25
N THR A 380 -18.44 -21.60 -4.06
CA THR A 380 -17.46 -22.59 -3.61
C THR A 380 -16.07 -21.99 -3.35
N GLN A 381 -15.82 -20.78 -3.87
CA GLN A 381 -14.58 -20.04 -3.67
C GLN A 381 -14.42 -19.71 -2.19
N SER A 382 -13.33 -20.19 -1.58
CA SER A 382 -12.94 -19.88 -0.22
C SER A 382 -12.38 -18.46 -0.14
N CYS A 383 -12.91 -17.63 0.77
CA CYS A 383 -12.43 -16.26 1.03
C CYS A 383 -12.01 -16.07 2.49
N TYR A 384 -11.28 -17.06 3.01
CA TYR A 384 -10.72 -17.05 4.37
C TYR A 384 -9.27 -16.66 4.33
N TYR A 385 -8.85 -15.78 5.23
CA TYR A 385 -7.51 -15.23 5.29
C TYR A 385 -6.88 -15.45 6.66
N ARG A 386 -5.54 -15.45 6.67
CA ARG A 386 -4.71 -15.43 7.87
C ARG A 386 -3.74 -14.25 7.83
N LEU A 387 -3.57 -13.58 8.96
CA LEU A 387 -2.62 -12.50 9.16
C LEU A 387 -1.19 -13.05 9.02
N VAL A 388 -0.42 -12.56 8.05
CA VAL A 388 0.96 -12.99 7.82
C VAL A 388 1.98 -11.93 8.21
N SER A 389 1.63 -10.65 8.12
CA SER A 389 2.48 -9.56 8.60
C SER A 389 1.67 -8.31 8.87
N LEU A 390 2.27 -7.37 9.61
CA LEU A 390 1.72 -6.05 9.83
C LEU A 390 2.83 -5.03 10.06
N VAL A 391 2.50 -3.75 9.85
CA VAL A 391 3.32 -2.60 10.25
C VAL A 391 2.62 -1.92 11.42
N THR A 392 3.35 -1.61 12.50
CA THR A 392 2.86 -0.77 13.60
C THR A 392 3.42 0.64 13.45
N HIS A 393 2.73 1.61 14.05
CA HIS A 393 3.23 2.98 14.15
C HIS A 393 3.03 3.54 15.56
N LEU A 394 4.13 3.87 16.22
CA LEU A 394 4.18 4.58 17.50
C LEU A 394 4.38 6.08 17.25
N GLY A 395 3.81 6.95 18.08
CA GLY A 395 3.89 8.41 17.87
C GLY A 395 2.55 9.03 17.46
N GLY A 396 2.50 10.36 17.46
CA GLY A 396 1.27 11.16 17.38
C GLY A 396 0.89 11.67 15.99
N SER A 397 1.80 11.59 15.01
CA SER A 397 1.57 12.04 13.63
C SER A 397 2.28 11.15 12.62
N ALA A 398 1.91 11.23 11.34
CA ALA A 398 2.59 10.48 10.27
C ALA A 398 4.03 10.95 10.04
N SER A 399 4.33 12.21 10.39
CA SER A 399 5.63 12.86 10.27
C SER A 399 6.48 12.78 11.54
N GLY A 400 5.99 12.09 12.57
CA GLY A 400 6.55 12.10 13.92
C GLY A 400 6.16 10.83 14.70
N GLY A 401 7.05 9.85 14.68
CA GLY A 401 6.84 8.54 15.28
C GLY A 401 7.94 7.53 14.99
N HIS A 402 7.59 6.26 15.13
CA HIS A 402 8.47 5.11 14.88
C HIS A 402 7.66 3.94 14.32
N TYR A 403 8.16 3.33 13.26
CA TYR A 403 7.51 2.17 12.65
C TYR A 403 8.26 0.90 13.00
N THR A 404 7.52 -0.14 13.39
CA THR A 404 8.02 -1.51 13.52
C THR A 404 7.20 -2.45 12.63
N ALA A 405 7.69 -3.66 12.40
CA ALA A 405 6.93 -4.69 11.69
C ALA A 405 6.81 -5.96 12.52
N ILE A 406 5.73 -6.70 12.31
CA ILE A 406 5.57 -8.05 12.83
C ILE A 406 5.36 -8.98 11.65
N GLY A 407 6.04 -10.13 11.64
CA GLY A 407 6.00 -11.10 10.55
C GLY A 407 5.84 -12.54 11.04
N LEU A 408 4.99 -13.32 10.37
CA LEU A 408 4.76 -14.74 10.62
C LEU A 408 5.83 -15.58 9.90
N THR A 409 6.53 -16.41 10.63
CA THR A 409 7.51 -17.36 10.05
C THR A 409 6.85 -18.68 9.64
N PRO A 410 7.49 -19.53 8.81
CA PRO A 410 6.91 -20.82 8.41
C PRO A 410 6.64 -21.77 9.57
N TYR A 411 7.30 -21.57 10.71
CA TYR A 411 7.13 -22.37 11.92
C TYR A 411 5.93 -21.94 12.78
N GLY A 412 5.15 -20.95 12.33
CA GLY A 412 3.97 -20.47 13.06
C GLY A 412 4.26 -19.40 14.11
N ASN A 413 5.53 -19.01 14.30
CA ASN A 413 5.94 -17.99 15.26
C ASN A 413 5.94 -16.61 14.62
N TYR A 414 5.46 -15.61 15.36
CA TYR A 414 5.59 -14.21 14.99
C TYR A 414 6.87 -13.60 15.56
N TYR A 415 7.52 -12.76 14.76
CA TYR A 415 8.68 -11.98 15.18
C TYR A 415 8.39 -10.50 14.97
N GLU A 416 8.79 -9.68 15.94
CA GLU A 416 8.83 -8.22 15.83
C GLU A 416 10.20 -7.80 15.30
N PHE A 417 10.18 -6.88 14.34
CA PHE A 417 11.33 -6.26 13.70
C PHE A 417 11.28 -4.77 14.04
N ASP A 418 12.13 -4.38 14.98
CA ASP A 418 12.35 -3.01 15.41
C ASP A 418 13.75 -2.59 14.95
N ASP A 419 13.81 -2.10 13.71
CA ASP A 419 15.05 -1.80 13.00
C ASP A 419 16.08 -2.94 13.14
N SER A 420 17.22 -2.70 13.79
CA SER A 420 18.30 -3.68 13.96
C SER A 420 17.92 -4.85 14.86
N CYS A 421 16.86 -4.72 15.65
CA CYS A 421 16.46 -5.67 16.66
C CYS A 421 15.35 -6.59 16.15
N VAL A 422 15.49 -7.89 16.45
CA VAL A 422 14.51 -8.91 16.09
C VAL A 422 14.16 -9.71 17.33
N TYR A 423 12.87 -9.76 17.66
CA TYR A 423 12.38 -10.42 18.88
C TYR A 423 11.28 -11.41 18.51
N GLN A 424 11.34 -12.62 19.07
CA GLN A 424 10.20 -13.54 18.98
C GLN A 424 9.10 -13.05 19.91
N ILE A 425 7.87 -12.96 19.41
CA ILE A 425 6.71 -12.59 20.22
C ILE A 425 6.26 -13.83 21.00
N SER A 426 6.28 -13.74 22.33
CA SER A 426 5.95 -14.84 23.24
C SER A 426 4.46 -14.93 23.56
N THR A 427 3.73 -13.81 23.53
CA THR A 427 2.31 -13.74 23.88
C THR A 427 1.47 -13.11 22.78
N GLU A 428 0.40 -13.79 22.39
CA GLU A 428 -0.52 -13.32 21.35
C GLU A 428 -1.21 -11.99 21.68
N SER A 429 -1.29 -11.62 22.97
CA SER A 429 -1.85 -10.36 23.43
C SER A 429 -1.04 -9.12 23.00
N ASP A 430 0.24 -9.29 22.68
CA ASP A 430 1.09 -8.19 22.19
C ASP A 430 0.96 -8.00 20.67
N LEU A 431 0.34 -8.96 19.97
CA LEU A 431 0.08 -8.82 18.55
C LEU A 431 -0.84 -7.62 18.30
N CYS A 432 -0.48 -6.85 17.28
CA CYS A 432 -1.36 -5.86 16.67
C CYS A 432 -1.64 -4.58 17.48
N THR A 433 -0.92 -4.33 18.58
CA THR A 433 -0.95 -3.01 19.23
C THR A 433 -0.43 -1.95 18.26
N ASN A 434 -1.13 -0.82 18.13
CA ASN A 434 -0.77 0.27 17.20
C ASN A 434 -0.62 -0.15 15.72
N ALA A 435 -1.27 -1.25 15.31
CA ALA A 435 -1.26 -1.71 13.93
C ALA A 435 -1.74 -0.61 12.98
N TYR A 436 -1.00 -0.38 11.91
CA TYR A 436 -1.26 0.61 10.88
C TYR A 436 -1.58 -0.04 9.53
N LEU A 437 -0.73 -0.97 9.08
CA LEU A 437 -0.95 -1.80 7.89
C LEU A 437 -1.02 -3.26 8.28
N LEU A 438 -1.94 -4.01 7.68
CA LEU A 438 -2.08 -5.44 7.89
C LEU A 438 -2.06 -6.18 6.56
N PHE A 439 -1.34 -7.29 6.53
CA PHE A 439 -1.26 -8.18 5.37
C PHE A 439 -1.83 -9.54 5.74
N TYR A 440 -2.90 -9.89 5.05
CA TYR A 440 -3.63 -11.13 5.21
C TYR A 440 -3.44 -11.98 3.95
N GLU A 441 -2.99 -13.22 4.08
CA GLU A 441 -2.87 -14.16 2.96
C GLU A 441 -4.04 -15.15 2.96
N LEU A 442 -4.59 -15.41 1.77
CA LEU A 442 -5.70 -16.33 1.57
C LEU A 442 -5.30 -17.75 2.01
N LEU A 443 -6.17 -18.43 2.74
CA LEU A 443 -5.98 -19.83 3.09
C LEU A 443 -6.49 -20.71 1.95
N THR A 444 -5.59 -21.50 1.37
CA THR A 444 -6.01 -22.55 0.42
C THR A 444 -6.69 -23.68 1.18
N LYS A 445 -7.87 -24.11 0.70
CA LYS A 445 -8.44 -25.39 1.14
C LYS A 445 -7.42 -26.46 0.76
N GLN A 446 -6.80 -27.11 1.74
CA GLN A 446 -6.01 -28.31 1.46
C GLN A 446 -6.94 -29.28 0.73
N LYS A 447 -6.64 -29.60 -0.53
CA LYS A 447 -7.28 -30.73 -1.19
C LYS A 447 -6.78 -31.96 -0.44
N ASN A 448 -7.51 -32.39 0.59
CA ASN A 448 -7.39 -33.74 1.09
C ASN A 448 -7.62 -34.63 -0.13
N LYS A 449 -6.55 -35.24 -0.66
CA LYS A 449 -6.69 -36.38 -1.55
C LYS A 449 -7.46 -37.39 -0.73
N ALA A 450 -8.74 -37.54 -1.04
CA ALA A 450 -9.54 -38.64 -0.56
C ALA A 450 -8.96 -39.93 -1.18
N THR A 451 -7.86 -40.42 -0.62
CA THR A 451 -7.54 -41.84 -0.67
C THR A 451 -8.49 -42.50 0.31
N HIS A 452 -9.58 -43.04 -0.23
CA HIS A 452 -10.35 -44.08 0.42
C HIS A 452 -9.38 -45.21 0.82
N GLN A 453 -9.14 -45.36 2.12
CA GLN A 453 -9.02 -46.64 2.82
C GLN A 453 -9.07 -46.38 4.34
N GLY A 454 -9.67 -47.32 5.06
CA GLY A 454 -10.34 -47.10 6.34
C GLY A 454 -9.45 -46.75 7.53
N SER A 455 -10.07 -46.04 8.49
CA SER A 455 -9.96 -46.23 9.94
C SER A 455 -8.58 -46.49 10.55
N SER A 456 -7.98 -45.48 11.17
CA SER A 456 -7.76 -45.41 12.63
C SER A 456 -7.10 -44.08 12.99
N TYR A 457 -7.35 -43.59 14.20
CA TYR A 457 -6.74 -42.39 14.76
C TYR A 457 -5.29 -42.70 15.12
N GLU A 458 -4.33 -41.98 14.54
CA GLU A 458 -2.97 -41.89 15.09
C GLU A 458 -2.68 -40.43 15.45
N GLU A 459 -2.62 -40.18 16.76
CA GLU A 459 -1.98 -38.99 17.33
C GLU A 459 -0.49 -39.04 17.01
N VAL A 460 0.06 -37.96 16.45
CA VAL A 460 1.51 -37.80 16.32
C VAL A 460 2.05 -37.34 17.67
N PRO A 461 2.93 -38.10 18.36
CA PRO A 461 3.46 -37.69 19.65
C PRO A 461 4.44 -36.52 19.49
N CYS A 462 4.34 -35.54 20.38
CA CYS A 462 5.43 -34.61 20.66
C CYS A 462 6.60 -35.40 21.30
N GLU A 463 7.70 -35.56 20.58
CA GLU A 463 8.95 -35.99 21.21
C GLU A 463 9.55 -34.83 22.00
N ILE A 464 9.40 -34.93 23.32
CA ILE A 464 10.18 -34.20 24.31
C ILE A 464 11.57 -34.85 24.32
N PHE A 465 12.60 -34.10 23.94
CA PHE A 465 13.98 -34.51 24.22
C PHE A 465 14.27 -34.28 25.70
N GLU A 466 14.22 -35.36 26.48
CA GLU A 466 14.83 -35.39 27.81
C GLU A 466 16.36 -35.37 27.66
N ILE A 467 16.99 -34.38 28.28
CA ILE A 467 18.44 -34.34 28.45
C ILE A 467 18.76 -35.24 29.64
N SER A 468 19.40 -36.38 29.37
CA SER A 468 19.99 -37.23 30.41
C SER A 468 21.44 -36.80 30.67
N ASP A 469 21.71 -36.42 31.92
CA ASP A 469 23.04 -36.27 32.46
C ASP A 469 23.83 -37.59 32.45
N ASN A 470 25.14 -37.46 32.22
CA ASN A 470 26.26 -38.40 32.39
C ASN A 470 26.96 -38.78 31.07
N GLU A 471 28.10 -38.15 30.80
CA GLU A 471 29.42 -38.81 30.88
C GLU A 471 30.54 -37.81 30.57
N GLU A 472 31.55 -37.82 31.43
CA GLU A 472 32.76 -37.00 31.37
C GLU A 472 33.73 -37.48 30.27
N VAL A 473 34.17 -36.53 29.45
CA VAL A 473 35.51 -36.24 28.86
C VAL A 473 36.53 -37.41 28.69
N PRO A 474 37.28 -37.43 27.57
CA PRO A 474 38.61 -36.80 27.62
C PRO A 474 38.95 -35.96 26.37
N CYS A 475 39.43 -34.73 26.61
CA CYS A 475 40.08 -33.88 25.62
C CYS A 475 41.57 -34.19 25.63
N GLU A 476 42.10 -34.63 24.49
CA GLU A 476 43.53 -34.76 24.27
C GLU A 476 44.18 -33.37 24.23
N ILE A 477 45.13 -33.16 25.14
CA ILE A 477 46.03 -32.01 25.17
C ILE A 477 47.29 -32.42 24.39
N SER A 478 47.63 -31.66 23.36
CA SER A 478 48.97 -31.65 22.76
C SER A 478 49.82 -30.59 23.46
N ASP A 479 50.85 -31.04 24.17
CA ASP A 479 51.96 -30.22 24.64
C ASP A 479 52.80 -29.72 23.46
N ASP A 480 53.09 -28.42 23.42
CA ASP A 480 54.48 -27.97 23.22
C ASP A 480 54.71 -26.63 23.92
N GLY A 481 55.85 -26.52 24.59
CA GLY A 481 56.09 -25.59 25.69
C GLY A 481 56.98 -24.37 25.39
N SER A 482 57.62 -23.90 26.46
CA SER A 482 58.46 -22.70 26.65
C SER A 482 57.68 -21.38 26.86
N ASP A 483 57.95 -20.52 27.84
CA ASP A 483 58.98 -20.46 28.87
C ASP A 483 58.62 -19.32 29.87
N HIS A 484 59.03 -19.44 31.15
CA HIS A 484 59.46 -18.38 32.09
C HIS A 484 58.60 -17.09 32.27
N CYS A 485 58.27 -16.55 33.45
CA CYS A 485 58.88 -16.61 34.78
C CYS A 485 57.99 -15.85 35.80
N ASN A 486 58.14 -16.26 37.06
CA ASN A 486 58.12 -15.47 38.29
C ASN A 486 56.90 -15.35 39.22
N LYS A 487 57.27 -15.54 40.50
CA LYS A 487 56.54 -15.77 41.74
C LYS A 487 56.25 -14.47 42.50
N ASN A 488 55.24 -14.51 43.39
CA ASN A 488 55.22 -14.14 44.83
C ASN A 488 53.73 -13.99 45.25
N ALA A 489 53.14 -14.85 46.11
CA ALA A 489 53.16 -14.86 47.59
C ALA A 489 52.69 -13.52 48.21
N ALA A 490 51.75 -13.39 49.16
CA ALA A 490 51.12 -14.30 50.13
C ALA A 490 49.83 -13.64 50.76
N ASP A 491 49.15 -14.41 51.64
CA ASP A 491 48.34 -14.01 52.81
C ASP A 491 46.78 -13.92 52.77
N ASN A 492 46.18 -15.06 53.17
CA ASN A 492 44.99 -15.39 54.01
C ASN A 492 44.39 -14.32 54.98
N PRO A 493 43.26 -14.58 55.73
CA PRO A 493 41.94 -15.18 55.39
C PRO A 493 40.73 -14.56 56.18
N SER A 494 39.53 -15.20 56.06
CA SER A 494 38.31 -15.10 56.92
C SER A 494 37.33 -13.93 56.61
N SER A 495 36.00 -14.05 56.64
CA SER A 495 35.08 -14.99 57.28
C SER A 495 33.66 -14.91 56.66
N THR A 496 32.95 -16.05 56.67
CA THR A 496 31.49 -16.28 56.86
C THR A 496 30.47 -15.21 56.42
N THR A 497 29.49 -15.57 55.58
CA THR A 497 28.08 -15.87 55.99
C THR A 497 27.11 -16.01 54.79
N SER A 498 26.28 -17.05 54.85
CA SER A 498 24.90 -17.20 54.33
C SER A 498 24.49 -16.67 52.94
N ALA A 499 24.05 -17.60 52.10
CA ALA A 499 23.02 -17.35 51.09
C ALA A 499 21.73 -16.79 51.73
N PRO A 500 20.99 -15.94 50.99
CA PRO A 500 19.65 -16.37 50.64
C PRO A 500 19.25 -16.06 49.18
N ILE A 501 18.42 -16.97 48.71
CA ILE A 501 17.48 -16.91 47.59
C ILE A 501 16.87 -15.50 47.45
N TRP A 502 16.91 -14.91 46.25
CA TRP A 502 16.03 -13.80 45.88
C TRP A 502 15.31 -14.10 44.57
N GLN A 503 13.99 -14.10 44.70
CA GLN A 503 12.99 -14.28 43.67
C GLN A 503 12.91 -13.08 42.72
N SER A 504 12.40 -13.38 41.54
CA SER A 504 11.77 -12.52 40.55
C SER A 504 11.22 -11.18 41.06
N GLU A 505 11.94 -10.09 40.81
CA GLU A 505 11.40 -8.74 40.73
C GLU A 505 12.45 -7.81 40.08
N LYS A 506 12.57 -7.87 38.75
CA LYS A 506 13.36 -6.89 37.97
C LYS A 506 12.97 -6.76 36.49
N PHE A 507 11.71 -7.07 36.15
CA PHE A 507 11.19 -6.98 34.77
C PHE A 507 10.14 -5.86 34.57
N LEU A 508 9.97 -4.95 35.53
CA LEU A 508 8.99 -3.85 35.47
C LEU A 508 9.60 -2.44 35.46
N GLU A 509 10.92 -2.27 35.66
CA GLU A 509 11.54 -0.93 35.75
C GLU A 509 12.11 -0.39 34.42
N LEU A 510 12.21 -1.19 33.36
CA LEU A 510 12.67 -0.70 32.04
C LEU A 510 11.54 -0.33 31.06
N ARG A 511 10.27 -0.58 31.41
CA ARG A 511 9.10 -0.16 30.62
C ARG A 511 8.55 1.23 31.00
N ASN A 512 9.00 1.81 32.12
CA ASN A 512 8.51 3.12 32.60
C ASN A 512 9.41 4.31 32.22
N PHE A 513 10.58 4.11 31.61
CA PHE A 513 11.47 5.22 31.27
C PHE A 513 11.11 5.96 29.96
N SER A 514 10.13 5.46 29.19
CA SER A 514 9.64 6.12 27.96
C SER A 514 8.31 6.88 28.16
N ARG A 515 7.79 6.93 29.41
CA ARG A 515 6.51 7.58 29.73
C ARG A 515 6.62 8.97 30.36
N ASP A 516 7.83 9.40 30.72
CA ASP A 516 8.08 10.65 31.46
C ASP A 516 8.76 11.78 30.66
N LEU A 517 8.74 11.76 29.32
CA LEU A 517 9.23 12.87 28.49
C LEU A 517 8.14 13.82 27.94
N ASN A 518 6.92 13.75 28.49
CA ASN A 518 5.79 14.57 28.03
C ASN A 518 5.55 15.87 28.82
N ASN A 519 6.47 16.30 29.70
CA ASN A 519 6.35 17.56 30.44
C ASN A 519 7.71 18.26 30.60
N SER A 520 8.23 18.90 29.54
CA SER A 520 9.12 20.08 29.69
C SER A 520 9.58 20.69 28.36
N TRP A 521 8.72 21.24 27.51
CA TRP A 521 9.13 22.29 26.56
C TRP A 521 7.94 23.22 26.29
N VAL A 522 7.99 24.41 26.90
CA VAL A 522 7.30 25.64 26.44
C VAL A 522 8.26 26.35 25.49
#